data_AF-A0A6A3KT47-F1
#
_entry.id   AF-A0A6A3KT47-F1
#
_cell.length_a   1.000
_cell.length_b   1.000
_cell.length_c   1.000
_cell.angle_alpha   90.00
_cell.angle_beta   90.00
_cell.angle_gamma   90.00
#
_symmetry.space_group_name_H-M   'P 1'
#
loop_
_entity.id
_entity.type
_entity.pdbx_description
1 polymer ?
#
loop_
_entity_poly.entity_id
_entity_poly.type
_entity_poly.pdbx_seq_one_letter_code
_entity_poly.pdbx_strand_id
1 'polypeptide(L)'
;MHGVACVAQCENREMQIECVHGRCSTGMLCGNQRFQLGQSVALSLEKSSEKGIMLIVDDFISEGDFVVQYTGEVITEAEYVQRRKVREA
;
A
#
# COMPACT_ATOMS: atom_id res chain seq x y z
N MET A 1 16.71 -18.01 -15.24
CA MET A 1 16.19 -17.14 -14.16
C MET A 1 15.36 -16.06 -14.83
N HIS A 2 14.04 -16.16 -14.82
CA HIS A 2 13.19 -15.09 -15.37
C HIS A 2 12.87 -14.14 -14.21
N GLY A 3 13.43 -12.92 -14.27
CA GLY A 3 13.23 -11.90 -13.24
C GLY A 3 11.81 -11.32 -13.24
N VAL A 4 11.44 -10.66 -12.14
CA VAL A 4 10.15 -9.97 -12.00
C VAL A 4 10.11 -8.81 -13.00
N ALA A 5 9.06 -8.76 -13.82
CA ALA A 5 8.83 -7.72 -14.82
C ALA A 5 8.04 -6.54 -14.24
N CYS A 6 8.00 -5.42 -14.96
CA CYS A 6 7.31 -4.19 -14.52
C CYS A 6 7.76 -3.61 -13.17
N VAL A 7 8.96 -3.99 -12.69
CA VAL A 7 9.59 -3.36 -11.52
C VAL A 7 10.32 -2.08 -11.92
N ALA A 8 10.96 -2.05 -13.09
CA ALA A 8 11.56 -0.87 -13.69
C ALA A 8 11.04 -0.69 -15.13
N GLN A 9 11.11 0.53 -15.67
CA GLN A 9 10.74 0.85 -17.06
C GLN A 9 9.32 0.40 -17.44
N CYS A 10 8.38 0.55 -16.49
CA CYS A 10 6.97 0.32 -16.72
C CYS A 10 6.25 1.66 -16.70
N GLU A 11 5.70 2.07 -17.85
CA GLU A 11 4.99 3.35 -17.99
C GLU A 11 3.87 3.50 -16.95
N ASN A 12 3.10 2.43 -16.71
CA ASN A 12 2.07 2.44 -15.65
C ASN A 12 2.70 2.72 -14.27
N ARG A 13 3.81 2.07 -13.93
CA ARG A 13 4.50 2.28 -12.64
C ARG A 13 5.04 3.71 -12.51
N GLU A 14 5.58 4.27 -13.59
CA GLU A 14 6.07 5.65 -13.64
C GLU A 14 4.94 6.67 -13.45
N MET A 15 3.74 6.36 -13.95
CA MET A 15 2.53 7.17 -13.75
C MET A 15 1.77 6.87 -12.46
N GLN A 16 2.33 6.04 -11.56
CA GLN A 16 1.68 5.60 -10.31
C GLN A 16 0.34 4.86 -10.52
N ILE A 17 0.24 4.09 -11.60
CA ILE A 17 -0.90 3.25 -11.96
C ILE A 17 -0.49 1.78 -11.88
N GLU A 18 -1.31 0.92 -11.27
CA GLU A 18 -1.06 -0.51 -11.32
C GLU A 18 -1.41 -1.12 -12.68
N CYS A 19 -0.65 -2.13 -13.08
CA CYS A 19 -1.09 -3.00 -14.17
C CYS A 19 -2.31 -3.80 -13.72
N VAL A 20 -3.30 -3.97 -14.59
CA VAL A 20 -4.48 -4.80 -14.28
C VAL A 20 -4.11 -6.28 -14.30
N HIS A 21 -4.47 -7.01 -13.24
CA HIS A 21 -4.23 -8.45 -13.14
C HIS A 21 -4.83 -9.21 -14.34
N GLY A 22 -4.07 -10.13 -14.91
CA GLY A 22 -4.46 -10.92 -16.10
C GLY A 22 -4.50 -10.16 -17.43
N ARG A 23 -4.17 -8.85 -17.46
CA ARG A 23 -4.15 -8.04 -18.70
C ARG A 23 -2.76 -7.54 -19.10
N CYS A 24 -1.79 -7.57 -18.19
CA CYS A 24 -0.43 -7.16 -18.50
C CYS A 24 0.23 -8.15 -19.47
N SER A 25 0.95 -7.66 -20.48
CA SER A 25 1.67 -8.49 -21.45
C SER A 25 2.79 -9.33 -20.83
N THR A 26 3.28 -8.94 -19.64
CA THR A 26 4.27 -9.70 -18.86
C THR A 26 3.63 -10.83 -18.04
N GLY A 27 2.31 -10.96 -18.07
CA GLY A 27 1.55 -12.03 -17.44
C GLY A 27 1.81 -12.14 -15.93
N MET A 28 2.07 -13.36 -15.47
CA MET A 28 2.33 -13.67 -14.06
C MET A 28 3.66 -13.11 -13.53
N LEU A 29 4.51 -12.56 -14.40
CA LEU A 29 5.78 -11.94 -13.99
C LEU A 29 5.62 -10.46 -13.60
N CYS A 30 4.43 -9.87 -13.77
CA CYS A 30 4.20 -8.46 -13.49
C CYS A 30 4.29 -8.16 -11.98
N GLY A 31 5.33 -7.42 -11.57
CA GLY A 31 5.50 -6.92 -10.20
C GLY A 31 4.73 -5.62 -9.89
N ASN A 32 4.03 -5.04 -10.87
CA ASN A 32 3.26 -3.78 -10.69
C ASN A 32 1.77 -4.06 -10.40
N GLN A 33 1.48 -4.94 -9.43
CA GLN A 33 0.13 -5.39 -9.04
C GLN A 33 -0.01 -5.55 -7.51
N ARG A 34 0.82 -4.85 -6.73
CA ARG A 34 0.98 -5.02 -5.28
C ARG A 34 -0.30 -4.73 -4.49
N PHE A 35 -1.06 -3.69 -4.84
CA PHE A 35 -2.35 -3.37 -4.22
C PHE A 35 -3.39 -4.43 -4.54
N GLN A 36 -3.54 -4.82 -5.81
CA GLN A 36 -4.48 -5.88 -6.22
C GLN A 36 -4.18 -7.24 -5.58
N LEU A 37 -2.90 -7.52 -5.32
CA LEU A 37 -2.46 -8.77 -4.68
C LEU A 37 -2.37 -8.67 -3.16
N GLY A 38 -2.71 -7.53 -2.54
CA GLY A 38 -2.65 -7.34 -1.10
C GLY A 38 -1.24 -7.53 -0.51
N GLN A 39 -0.20 -7.22 -1.30
CA GLN A 39 1.19 -7.39 -0.89
C GLN A 39 1.63 -6.25 0.00
N SER A 40 2.31 -6.55 1.11
CA SER A 40 2.98 -5.57 1.96
C SER A 40 4.34 -6.13 2.38
N VAL A 41 5.22 -5.27 2.89
CA VAL A 41 6.37 -5.75 3.66
C VAL A 41 5.90 -6.43 4.94
N ALA A 42 6.74 -7.24 5.57
CA ALA A 42 6.49 -7.77 6.90
C ALA A 42 6.48 -6.62 7.92
N LEU A 43 5.42 -6.58 8.73
CA LEU A 43 5.17 -5.52 9.69
C LEU A 43 4.75 -6.11 11.04
N SER A 44 5.27 -5.53 12.11
CA SER A 44 4.89 -5.82 13.48
C SER A 44 4.32 -4.57 14.18
N LEU A 45 3.56 -4.80 15.24
CA LEU A 45 2.98 -3.74 16.06
C LEU A 45 3.66 -3.67 17.41
N GLU A 46 4.09 -2.48 17.80
CA GLU A 46 4.65 -2.22 19.13
C GLU A 46 3.91 -1.10 19.84
N LYS A 47 3.91 -1.14 21.18
CA LYS A 47 3.28 -0.10 22.00
C LYS A 47 4.35 0.82 22.60
N SER A 48 4.28 2.10 22.26
CA SER A 48 5.03 3.19 22.87
C SER A 48 4.19 3.89 23.93
N SER A 49 4.82 4.27 25.04
CA SER A 49 4.19 5.09 26.09
C SER A 49 3.83 6.50 25.62
N GLU A 50 4.58 7.04 24.65
CA GLU A 50 4.39 8.42 24.17
C GLU A 50 3.58 8.49 22.88
N LYS A 51 3.76 7.51 21.98
CA LYS A 51 3.22 7.57 20.60
C LYS A 51 2.05 6.62 20.36
N GLY A 52 1.65 5.82 21.35
CA GLY A 52 0.60 4.82 21.19
C GLY A 52 1.10 3.59 20.43
N ILE A 53 0.35 3.12 19.44
CA ILE A 53 0.73 1.94 18.65
C ILE A 53 1.61 2.38 17.49
N MET A 54 2.78 1.76 17.38
CA MET A 54 3.75 1.94 16.32
C MET A 54 3.71 0.74 15.38
N LEU A 55 3.94 1.02 14.09
CA LEU A 55 4.13 0.02 13.05
C LEU A 55 5.63 -0.09 12.77
N ILE A 56 6.19 -1.28 12.96
CA ILE A 56 7.61 -1.57 12.78
C ILE A 56 7.78 -2.47 11.55
N VAL A 57 8.82 -2.21 10.76
CA VAL A 57 9.14 -3.00 9.58
C VAL A 57 10.11 -4.11 9.97
N ASP A 58 9.77 -5.35 9.62
CA ASP A 58 10.57 -6.54 9.94
C ASP A 58 11.46 -6.99 8.77
N ASP A 59 11.27 -6.39 7.59
CA ASP A 59 12.05 -6.64 6.37
C ASP A 59 13.04 -5.50 6.06
N PHE A 60 14.11 -5.82 5.34
CA PHE A 60 14.91 -4.78 4.70
C PHE A 60 14.10 -4.12 3.58
N ILE A 61 14.01 -2.79 3.60
CA ILE A 61 13.36 -2.00 2.56
C ILE A 61 14.37 -1.14 1.81
N SER A 62 14.21 -1.05 0.49
CA SER A 62 14.98 -0.18 -0.39
C SER A 62 14.17 1.03 -0.82
N GLU A 63 14.84 2.03 -1.38
CA GLU A 63 14.17 3.19 -1.97
C GLU A 63 13.19 2.75 -3.08
N GLY A 64 11.95 3.24 -3.02
CA GLY A 64 10.89 2.91 -3.98
C GLY A 64 10.12 1.62 -3.69
N ASP A 65 10.41 0.93 -2.58
CA ASP A 65 9.61 -0.21 -2.12
C ASP A 65 8.23 0.23 -1.61
N PHE A 66 7.27 -0.67 -1.77
CA PHE A 66 5.92 -0.47 -1.25
C PHE A 66 5.81 -1.08 0.12
N VAL A 67 5.47 -0.28 1.12
CA VAL A 67 5.36 -0.73 2.51
C VAL A 67 4.01 -1.40 2.74
N VAL A 68 2.93 -0.62 2.75
CA VAL A 68 1.57 -1.12 3.01
C VAL A 68 0.54 -0.12 2.48
N GLN A 69 -0.65 -0.62 2.17
CA GLN A 69 -1.79 0.21 1.81
C GLN A 69 -2.46 0.79 3.06
N TYR A 70 -2.68 2.11 3.08
CA TYR A 70 -3.59 2.73 4.03
C TYR A 70 -5.03 2.48 3.57
N THR A 71 -5.76 1.65 4.32
CA THR A 71 -7.16 1.32 4.04
C THR A 71 -8.07 1.89 5.14
N GLY A 72 -9.32 2.12 4.77
CA GLY A 72 -10.32 2.66 5.68
C GLY A 72 -11.62 2.91 4.94
N GLU A 73 -12.59 3.44 5.67
CA GLU A 73 -13.86 3.83 5.08
C GLU A 73 -13.67 5.08 4.21
N VAL A 74 -14.15 5.02 2.96
CA VAL A 74 -14.29 6.20 2.11
C VAL A 74 -15.62 6.84 2.48
N ILE A 75 -15.57 8.03 3.06
CA ILE A 75 -16.75 8.72 3.57
C ILE A 75 -16.96 10.05 2.85
N THR A 76 -18.21 10.49 2.82
CA THR A 76 -18.61 11.81 2.36
C THR A 76 -18.23 12.90 3.36
N GLU A 77 -18.24 14.16 2.91
CA GLU A 77 -18.01 15.31 3.78
C GLU A 77 -19.06 15.41 4.90
N ALA A 78 -20.33 15.09 4.60
CA ALA A 78 -21.41 15.10 5.58
C ALA A 78 -21.14 14.09 6.72
N GLU A 79 -20.73 12.87 6.38
CA GLU A 79 -20.35 11.84 7.36
C GLU A 79 -19.11 12.26 8.17
N TYR A 80 -18.11 12.87 7.53
CA TYR A 80 -16.93 13.40 8.20
C TYR A 80 -17.31 14.42 9.29
N VAL A 81 -18.18 15.40 8.97
CA VAL A 81 -18.62 16.43 9.93
C VAL A 81 -19.34 15.81 11.12
N GLN A 82 -20.18 14.78 10.91
CA GLN A 82 -20.85 14.09 12.01
C GLN A 82 -19.86 13.33 12.90
N ARG A 83 -18.92 12.57 12.30
CA ARG A 83 -17.89 11.82 13.03
C ARG A 83 -16.96 12.72 13.84
N ARG A 84 -16.64 13.92 13.32
CA ARG A 84 -15.82 14.92 14.03
C ARG A 84 -16.47 15.42 15.31
N LYS A 85 -17.76 15.76 15.28
CA LYS A 85 -18.50 16.25 16.46
C LYS A 85 -18.52 15.23 17.60
N VAL A 86 -18.64 13.94 17.28
CA VAL A 86 -18.62 12.86 18.28
C VAL A 86 -17.26 12.75 18.98
N ARG A 87 -16.15 13.10 18.30
CA ARG A 87 -14.80 13.03 18.87
C ARG A 87 -14.43 14.24 19.74
N GLU A 88 -15.13 15.36 19.56
CA GLU A 88 -14.88 16.62 20.28
C GLU A 88 -15.81 16.80 21.51
N ALA A 89 -16.77 15.89 21.71
CA ALA A 89 -17.67 15.83 22.85
C ALA A 89 -17.13 14.86 23.93
#